data_AF-A0A2V7XIQ2-F1
#
_entry.id   AF-A0A2V7XIQ2-F1
#
_cell.length_a   1.000
_cell.length_b   1.000
_cell.length_c   1.000
_cell.angle_alpha   90.00
_cell.angle_beta   90.00
_cell.angle_gamma   90.00
#
_symmetry.space_group_name_H-M   'P 1'
#
loop_
_entity.id
_entity.type
_entity.pdbx_description
1 polymer ?
#
loop_
_entity_poly.entity_id
_entity_poly.type
_entity_poly.pdbx_seq_one_letter_code
_entity_poly.pdbx_strand_id
1 'polypeptide(L)'
;MTRIFRLMRKCRYSLHDLSRIQLRRGRYPRFNMPFELGLATALAFGRKPAHERYVFAPRYRVVQQIASDLGGVDVYEHHGRARGVMIALANAFVRRRQPSAVDVVAIHRALREWVEIQCRRARPQRRLFEPTSFRDVVFVATARVRRQSGERTRT
;
A
#
# COMPACT_ATOMS: atom_id res chain seq x y z
N MET A 1 16.50 12.58 8.64
CA MET A 1 16.69 11.17 8.20
C MET A 1 16.47 10.14 9.31
N THR A 2 16.93 10.39 10.55
CA THR A 2 16.85 9.44 11.68
C THR A 2 15.44 8.89 11.95
N ARG A 3 14.41 9.70 11.77
CA ARG A 3 13.01 9.29 12.00
C ARG A 3 12.57 8.15 11.09
N ILE A 4 12.75 8.27 9.76
CA ILE A 4 12.28 7.26 8.81
C ILE A 4 13.05 5.95 8.97
N PHE A 5 14.37 6.02 9.13
CA PHE A 5 15.19 4.84 9.38
C PHE A 5 14.79 4.11 10.67
N ARG A 6 14.54 4.85 11.76
CA ARG A 6 14.05 4.26 13.02
C ARG A 6 12.69 3.58 12.85
N LEU A 7 11.78 4.18 12.08
CA LEU A 7 10.48 3.57 11.79
C LEU A 7 10.64 2.29 10.96
N MET A 8 11.44 2.33 9.90
CA MET A 8 11.72 1.15 9.07
C MET A 8 12.32 0.00 9.89
N ARG A 9 13.25 0.30 10.82
CA ARG A 9 13.80 -0.70 11.74
C ARG A 9 12.77 -1.29 12.71
N LYS A 10 11.69 -0.60 13.02
CA LYS A 10 10.61 -1.10 13.89
C LYS A 10 9.52 -1.85 13.11
N CYS A 11 9.47 -1.69 11.79
CA CYS A 11 8.52 -2.37 10.93
C CYS A 11 9.10 -3.67 10.38
N ARG A 12 8.27 -4.71 10.29
CA ARG A 12 8.62 -5.96 9.59
C ARG A 12 8.60 -5.79 8.07
N TYR A 13 7.70 -4.95 7.58
CA TYR A 13 7.40 -4.78 6.16
C TYR A 13 7.63 -3.34 5.71
N SER A 14 8.06 -3.17 4.47
CA SER A 14 7.99 -1.89 3.74
C SER A 14 7.40 -2.09 2.35
N LEU A 15 6.61 -1.11 1.91
CA LEU A 15 6.00 -1.11 0.58
C LEU A 15 6.46 0.14 -0.15
N HIS A 16 7.05 -0.03 -1.32
CA HIS A 16 7.61 1.06 -2.11
C HIS A 16 6.98 1.09 -3.49
N ASP A 17 6.25 2.17 -3.78
CA ASP A 17 5.67 2.42 -5.09
C ASP A 17 6.61 3.33 -5.92
N LEU A 18 7.04 2.82 -7.07
CA LEU A 18 7.97 3.50 -7.99
C LEU A 18 7.24 4.19 -9.15
N SER A 19 5.92 4.37 -9.08
CA SER A 19 5.13 4.93 -10.19
C SER A 19 5.40 6.41 -10.49
N ARG A 20 5.94 7.16 -9.52
CA ARG A 20 6.08 8.63 -9.57
C ARG A 20 7.50 9.14 -9.73
N ILE A 21 8.40 8.33 -10.29
CA ILE A 21 9.75 8.74 -10.67
C ILE A 21 9.71 9.27 -12.10
N GLN A 22 9.08 10.43 -12.26
CA GLN A 22 8.84 11.04 -13.57
C GLN A 22 9.45 12.42 -13.61
N LEU A 23 10.14 12.72 -14.70
CA LEU A 23 10.54 14.08 -15.05
C LEU A 23 9.28 14.90 -15.29
N ARG A 24 9.21 16.08 -14.67
CA ARG A 24 8.18 17.08 -14.97
C ARG A 24 8.88 18.32 -15.47
N ARG A 25 8.30 19.02 -16.46
CA ARG A 25 8.89 20.24 -17.02
C ARG A 25 9.28 21.22 -15.89
N GLY A 26 10.55 21.60 -15.87
CA GLY A 26 11.12 22.51 -14.87
C GLY A 26 11.19 21.97 -13.44
N ARG A 27 11.07 20.65 -13.20
CA ARG A 27 11.16 20.05 -11.87
C ARG A 27 11.91 18.72 -11.87
N TYR A 28 12.81 18.55 -10.91
CA TYR A 28 13.46 17.27 -10.65
C TYR A 28 12.44 16.22 -10.15
N PRO A 29 12.63 14.93 -10.50
CA PRO A 29 11.85 13.84 -9.92
C PRO A 29 12.03 13.79 -8.39
N ARG A 30 10.96 13.42 -7.67
CA ARG A 30 11.09 13.13 -6.23
C ARG A 30 11.78 11.78 -6.06
N PHE A 31 12.94 11.79 -5.41
CA PHE A 31 13.76 10.59 -5.24
C PHE A 31 13.57 9.87 -3.89
N ASN A 32 12.62 10.32 -3.07
CA ASN A 32 12.38 9.75 -1.75
C ASN A 32 12.03 8.25 -1.81
N MET A 33 11.18 7.83 -2.75
CA MET A 33 10.76 6.43 -2.86
C MET A 33 11.92 5.48 -3.25
N PRO A 34 12.73 5.78 -4.28
CA PRO A 34 13.97 5.04 -4.55
C PRO A 34 14.94 5.01 -3.37
N PHE A 35 15.14 6.15 -2.73
CA PHE A 35 16.07 6.26 -1.60
C PHE A 35 15.64 5.38 -0.42
N GLU A 36 14.37 5.45 -0.02
CA GLU A 36 13.81 4.62 1.04
C GLU A 36 13.82 3.12 0.67
N LEU A 37 13.60 2.77 -0.60
CA LEU A 37 13.72 1.39 -1.09
C LEU A 37 15.17 0.88 -0.98
N GLY A 38 16.16 1.73 -1.27
CA GLY A 38 17.58 1.39 -1.07
C GLY A 38 17.88 1.06 0.40
N LEU A 39 17.40 1.89 1.33
CA LEU A 39 17.52 1.62 2.77
C LEU A 39 16.81 0.33 3.19
N ALA A 40 15.61 0.07 2.67
CA ALA A 40 14.86 -1.17 2.95
C ALA A 40 15.61 -2.40 2.42
N THR A 41 16.24 -2.28 1.26
CA THR A 41 17.06 -3.32 0.64
C THR A 41 18.28 -3.63 1.50
N ALA A 42 19.00 -2.62 1.99
CA ALA A 42 20.10 -2.82 2.93
C ALA A 42 19.66 -3.50 4.24
N LEU A 43 18.51 -3.11 4.79
CA LEU A 43 17.92 -3.75 5.97
C LEU A 43 17.49 -5.19 5.73
N ALA A 44 17.07 -5.55 4.51
CA ALA A 44 16.69 -6.90 4.15
C ALA A 44 17.88 -7.87 4.16
N PHE A 45 19.07 -7.41 3.73
CA PHE A 45 20.29 -8.23 3.73
C PHE A 45 20.96 -8.31 5.11
N GLY A 46 20.90 -7.24 5.90
CA GLY A 46 21.68 -7.13 7.15
C GLY A 46 20.98 -7.56 8.44
N ARG A 47 19.77 -8.15 8.39
CA ARG A 47 18.96 -8.36 9.61
C ARG A 47 18.32 -9.74 9.72
N LYS A 48 18.15 -10.19 10.98
CA LYS A 48 17.35 -11.37 11.34
C LYS A 48 16.30 -11.00 12.43
N PRO A 49 15.00 -11.34 12.23
CA PRO A 49 14.41 -11.73 10.96
C PRO A 49 14.60 -10.64 9.90
N ALA A 50 14.67 -11.06 8.64
CA ALA A 50 14.88 -10.15 7.52
C ALA A 50 13.74 -9.13 7.44
N HIS A 51 14.09 -7.88 7.09
CA HIS A 51 13.10 -6.88 6.74
C HIS A 51 12.52 -7.22 5.36
N GLU A 52 11.21 -7.40 5.29
CA GLU A 52 10.52 -7.77 4.04
C GLU A 52 10.15 -6.50 3.28
N ARG A 53 10.52 -6.42 2.00
CA ARG A 53 10.26 -5.26 1.14
C ARG A 53 9.46 -5.68 -0.08
N TYR A 54 8.46 -4.88 -0.44
CA TYR A 54 7.61 -5.10 -1.62
C TYR A 54 7.70 -3.89 -2.54
N VAL A 55 7.92 -4.15 -3.83
CA VAL A 55 8.08 -3.12 -4.85
C VAL A 55 6.84 -3.09 -5.73
N PHE A 56 6.20 -1.93 -5.85
CA PHE A 56 5.02 -1.70 -6.67
C PHE A 56 5.36 -0.77 -7.83
N ALA A 57 4.79 -1.05 -9.00
CA ALA A 57 4.97 -0.20 -10.17
C ALA A 57 3.77 -0.30 -11.12
N PRO A 58 3.54 0.68 -12.00
CA PRO A 58 2.45 0.59 -12.97
C PRO A 58 2.76 -0.49 -14.02
N ARG A 59 4.04 -0.70 -14.34
CA ARG A 59 4.53 -1.76 -15.23
C ARG A 59 5.93 -2.16 -14.75
N TYR A 60 6.27 -3.43 -14.85
CA TYR A 60 7.58 -3.97 -14.51
C TYR A 60 8.73 -3.26 -15.25
N ARG A 61 8.50 -2.94 -16.54
CA ARG A 61 9.45 -2.20 -17.38
C ARG A 61 9.91 -0.87 -16.75
N VAL A 62 9.06 -0.20 -15.96
CA VAL A 62 9.45 1.04 -15.26
C VAL A 62 10.57 0.75 -14.26
N VAL A 63 10.47 -0.34 -13.50
CA VAL A 63 11.50 -0.74 -12.54
C VAL A 63 12.78 -1.14 -13.26
N GLN A 64 12.68 -1.91 -14.35
CA GLN A 64 13.85 -2.27 -15.15
C GLN A 64 14.62 -1.06 -15.68
N GLN A 65 13.91 0.01 -16.09
CA GLN A 65 14.54 1.22 -16.63
C GLN A 65 15.26 2.06 -15.59
N ILE A 66 14.80 2.05 -14.33
CA ILE A 66 15.30 2.96 -13.29
C ILE A 66 16.15 2.25 -12.22
N ALA A 67 16.08 0.92 -12.17
CA ALA A 67 16.72 0.10 -11.17
C ALA A 67 16.86 -1.36 -11.67
N SER A 68 17.59 -1.56 -12.76
CA SER A 68 17.85 -2.89 -13.34
C SER A 68 18.45 -3.87 -12.33
N ASP A 69 19.28 -3.38 -11.41
CA ASP A 69 19.98 -4.18 -10.39
C ASP A 69 19.07 -4.63 -9.25
N LEU A 70 17.83 -4.12 -9.20
CA LEU A 70 16.76 -4.71 -8.38
C LEU A 70 16.26 -6.05 -8.95
N GLY A 71 16.86 -6.54 -10.04
CA GLY A 71 16.64 -7.88 -10.61
C GLY A 71 16.72 -8.97 -9.54
N GLY A 72 15.60 -9.64 -9.30
CA GLY A 72 15.45 -10.64 -8.23
C GLY A 72 14.43 -10.24 -7.15
N VAL A 73 13.90 -9.01 -7.17
CA VAL A 73 12.74 -8.60 -6.36
C VAL A 73 11.48 -8.65 -7.22
N ASP A 74 10.48 -9.40 -6.76
CA ASP A 74 9.16 -9.43 -7.40
C ASP A 74 8.53 -8.03 -7.41
N VAL A 75 8.17 -7.57 -8.61
CA VAL A 75 7.48 -6.31 -8.80
C VAL A 75 5.98 -6.56 -8.90
N TYR A 76 5.24 -5.95 -7.99
CA TYR A 76 3.78 -6.01 -7.96
C TYR A 76 3.20 -4.94 -8.89
N GLU A 77 2.83 -5.38 -10.10
CA GLU A 77 2.23 -4.49 -11.09
C GLU A 77 0.81 -4.06 -10.72
N HIS A 78 0.55 -2.75 -10.78
CA HIS A 78 -0.78 -2.19 -10.52
C HIS A 78 -1.40 -1.44 -11.71
N HIS A 79 -0.72 -1.40 -12.86
CA HIS A 79 -1.22 -0.80 -14.12
C HIS A 79 -1.71 0.64 -14.01
N GLY A 80 -1.22 1.40 -13.02
CA GLY A 80 -1.66 2.78 -12.77
C GLY A 80 -3.10 2.91 -12.26
N ARG A 81 -3.76 1.83 -11.83
CA ARG A 81 -5.15 1.83 -11.39
C ARG A 81 -5.28 1.50 -9.90
N ALA A 82 -6.20 2.18 -9.20
CA ALA A 82 -6.49 1.90 -7.79
C ALA A 82 -6.88 0.42 -7.55
N ARG A 83 -7.70 -0.16 -8.43
CA ARG A 83 -8.03 -1.60 -8.40
C ARG A 83 -6.79 -2.48 -8.51
N GLY A 84 -5.84 -2.11 -9.38
CA GLY A 84 -4.58 -2.82 -9.53
C GLY A 84 -3.75 -2.78 -8.26
N VAL A 85 -3.71 -1.64 -7.56
CA VAL A 85 -3.01 -1.51 -6.26
C VAL A 85 -3.62 -2.46 -5.23
N MET A 86 -4.95 -2.56 -5.17
CA MET A 86 -5.63 -3.47 -4.23
C MET A 86 -5.32 -4.94 -4.50
N ILE A 87 -5.26 -5.35 -5.78
CA ILE A 87 -4.88 -6.71 -6.17
C ILE A 87 -3.42 -6.97 -5.83
N ALA A 88 -2.53 -6.05 -6.19
CA ALA A 88 -1.11 -6.11 -5.89
C ALA A 88 -0.85 -6.25 -4.38
N LEU A 89 -1.57 -5.50 -3.54
CA LEU A 89 -1.50 -5.60 -2.08
C LEU A 89 -1.97 -6.96 -1.56
N ALA A 90 -3.06 -7.50 -2.10
CA ALA A 90 -3.56 -8.83 -1.73
C ALA A 90 -2.54 -9.93 -2.07
N ASN A 91 -1.83 -9.79 -3.20
CA ASN A 91 -0.80 -10.71 -3.63
C ASN A 91 0.50 -10.55 -2.82
N ALA A 92 0.83 -9.35 -2.34
CA ALA A 92 2.04 -9.12 -1.54
C ALA A 92 1.96 -9.78 -0.15
N PHE A 93 0.75 -9.90 0.41
CA PHE A 93 0.56 -10.33 1.79
C PHE A 93 -0.06 -11.72 1.95
N VAL A 94 0.26 -12.68 1.06
CA VAL A 94 -0.28 -14.05 1.13
C VAL A 94 -0.11 -14.67 2.52
N ARG A 95 -1.23 -14.93 3.19
CA ARG A 95 -1.33 -15.58 4.52
C ARG A 95 -2.37 -16.68 4.51
N ARG A 96 -2.26 -17.64 5.45
CA ARG A 96 -3.22 -18.75 5.64
C ARG A 96 -4.68 -18.29 5.76
N ARG A 97 -4.93 -17.07 6.28
CA ARG A 97 -6.28 -16.49 6.38
C ARG A 97 -6.21 -15.03 5.96
N GLN A 98 -6.75 -14.71 4.78
CA GLN A 98 -6.72 -13.35 4.23
C GLN A 98 -7.93 -13.06 3.33
N PRO A 99 -8.32 -11.79 3.17
CA PRO A 99 -9.28 -11.39 2.14
C PRO A 99 -8.73 -11.69 0.74
N SER A 100 -9.57 -12.19 -0.16
CA SER A 100 -9.21 -12.31 -1.58
C SER A 100 -9.05 -10.91 -2.20
N ALA A 101 -8.41 -10.83 -3.37
CA ALA A 101 -8.33 -9.57 -4.10
C ALA A 101 -9.70 -8.96 -4.40
N VAL A 102 -10.74 -9.79 -4.62
CA VAL A 102 -12.13 -9.35 -4.77
C VAL A 102 -12.65 -8.71 -3.49
N ASP A 103 -12.38 -9.32 -2.34
CA ASP A 103 -12.78 -8.80 -1.03
C ASP A 103 -12.08 -7.46 -0.74
N VAL A 104 -10.77 -7.35 -1.01
CA VAL A 104 -10.01 -6.09 -0.83
C VAL A 104 -10.57 -4.97 -1.71
N VAL A 105 -10.91 -5.26 -2.97
CA VAL A 105 -11.53 -4.29 -3.88
C VAL A 105 -12.91 -3.85 -3.38
N ALA A 106 -13.72 -4.78 -2.89
CA ALA A 106 -15.04 -4.48 -2.32
C ALA A 106 -14.94 -3.63 -1.05
N ILE A 107 -13.98 -3.92 -0.17
CA ILE A 107 -13.68 -3.11 1.02
C ILE A 107 -13.27 -1.69 0.60
N HIS A 108 -12.35 -1.55 -0.36
CA HIS A 108 -11.95 -0.24 -0.87
C HIS A 108 -13.13 0.58 -1.41
N ARG A 109 -14.03 -0.05 -2.17
CA ARG A 109 -15.24 0.62 -2.68
C ARG A 109 -16.15 1.10 -1.54
N ALA A 110 -16.44 0.22 -0.58
CA ALA A 110 -17.27 0.57 0.56
C ALA A 110 -16.66 1.69 1.41
N LEU A 111 -15.33 1.66 1.62
CA LEU A 111 -14.62 2.73 2.31
C LEU A 111 -14.67 4.05 1.55
N ARG A 112 -14.52 4.02 0.23
CA ARG A 112 -14.63 5.23 -0.61
C ARG A 112 -16.02 5.85 -0.49
N GLU A 113 -17.07 5.04 -0.63
CA GLU A 113 -18.46 5.48 -0.49
C GLU A 113 -18.73 6.07 0.91
N TRP A 114 -18.25 5.39 1.96
CA TRP A 114 -18.35 5.91 3.32
C TRP A 114 -17.61 7.24 3.49
N VAL A 115 -16.37 7.35 3.01
CA VAL A 115 -15.58 8.58 3.04
C VAL A 115 -16.30 9.72 2.33
N GLU A 116 -16.87 9.47 1.15
CA GLU A 116 -17.63 10.49 0.40
C GLU A 116 -18.86 10.95 1.19
N ILE A 117 -19.59 10.03 1.83
CA ILE A 117 -20.73 10.39 2.68
C ILE A 117 -20.28 11.23 3.88
N GLN A 118 -19.18 10.84 4.54
CA GLN A 118 -18.64 11.60 5.67
C GLN A 118 -18.15 12.98 5.25
N CYS A 119 -17.46 13.11 4.12
CA CYS A 119 -17.01 14.41 3.60
C CYS A 119 -18.19 15.31 3.22
N ARG A 120 -19.32 14.77 2.74
CA ARG A 120 -20.54 15.56 2.47
C ARG A 120 -21.26 15.99 3.75
N ARG A 121 -21.27 15.14 4.78
CA ARG A 121 -21.93 15.41 6.08
C ARG A 121 -21.09 16.27 7.01
N ALA A 122 -19.77 16.14 6.93
CA ALA A 122 -18.86 16.97 7.67
C ALA A 122 -18.72 18.32 6.95
N ARG A 123 -19.28 19.37 7.56
CA ARG A 123 -18.82 20.75 7.35
C ARG A 123 -17.28 20.80 7.40
N PRO A 124 -16.61 21.76 6.73
CA PRO A 124 -15.21 21.73 6.21
C PRO A 124 -14.04 21.37 7.15
N GLN A 125 -14.30 20.91 8.37
CA GLN A 125 -13.34 20.73 9.45
C GLN A 125 -12.91 19.27 9.69
N ARG A 126 -13.65 18.23 9.27
CA ARG A 126 -13.16 16.83 9.44
C ARG A 126 -12.15 16.48 8.35
N ARG A 127 -10.89 16.31 8.73
CA ARG A 127 -9.85 15.80 7.85
C ARG A 127 -9.75 14.28 8.01
N LEU A 128 -9.76 13.55 6.90
CA LEU A 128 -9.60 12.08 6.84
C LEU A 128 -8.28 11.56 7.46
N PHE A 129 -7.37 12.46 7.81
CA PHE A 129 -6.05 12.16 8.34
C PHE A 129 -5.94 12.36 9.86
N GLU A 130 -7.06 12.61 10.55
CA GLU A 130 -7.09 12.63 12.02
C GLU A 130 -7.13 11.22 12.62
N PRO A 131 -6.62 11.02 13.86
CA PRO A 131 -6.61 9.71 14.51
C PRO A 131 -7.99 9.03 14.63
N THR A 132 -9.04 9.83 14.85
CA THR A 132 -10.44 9.38 14.90
C THR A 132 -10.92 8.86 13.54
N SER A 133 -10.64 9.62 12.47
CA SER A 133 -10.93 9.23 11.09
C SER A 133 -10.30 7.88 10.71
N PHE A 134 -9.06 7.63 11.16
CA PHE A 134 -8.41 6.34 10.92
C PHE A 134 -9.12 5.18 11.64
N ARG A 135 -9.52 5.38 12.91
CA ARG A 135 -10.29 4.37 13.65
C ARG A 135 -11.63 4.06 12.97
N ASP A 136 -12.32 5.08 12.49
CA ASP A 136 -13.60 4.92 11.79
C ASP A 136 -13.43 4.11 10.48
N VAL A 137 -12.38 4.40 9.71
CA VAL A 137 -12.02 3.63 8.50
C VAL A 137 -11.77 2.15 8.85
N VAL A 138 -11.01 1.87 9.91
CA VAL A 138 -10.75 0.50 10.36
C VAL A 138 -12.03 -0.20 10.81
N PHE A 139 -12.90 0.50 11.53
CA PHE A 139 -14.19 -0.03 11.97
C PHE A 139 -15.08 -0.43 10.78
N VAL A 140 -15.25 0.47 9.80
CA VAL A 140 -16.06 0.21 8.60
C VAL A 140 -15.49 -0.96 7.79
N ALA A 141 -14.16 -1.00 7.61
CA ALA A 141 -13.50 -2.11 6.91
C ALA A 141 -13.76 -3.45 7.60
N THR A 142 -13.60 -3.49 8.93
CA THR A 142 -13.78 -4.71 9.74
C THR A 142 -15.23 -5.18 9.75
N ALA A 143 -16.18 -4.25 9.88
CA ALA A 143 -17.61 -4.55 9.81
C ALA A 143 -17.99 -5.16 8.45
N ARG A 144 -17.40 -4.68 7.35
CA ARG A 144 -17.64 -5.21 6.00
C ARG A 144 -17.13 -6.64 5.83
N VAL A 145 -15.93 -6.94 6.34
CA VAL A 145 -15.34 -8.29 6.31
C VAL A 145 -16.19 -9.28 7.12
N ARG A 146 -16.67 -8.87 8.30
CA ARG A 146 -17.52 -9.72 9.16
C ARG A 146 -18.84 -10.09 8.49
N ARG A 147 -19.49 -9.14 7.80
CA ARG A 147 -20.73 -9.40 7.05
C ARG A 147 -20.51 -10.42 5.92
N GLN A 148 -19.44 -10.26 5.14
CA GLN A 148 -19.10 -11.19 4.04
C GLN A 148 -18.78 -12.61 4.55
N SER A 149 -18.13 -12.71 5.71
CA SER A 149 -17.80 -14.00 6.32
C SER A 149 -19.03 -14.70 6.91
N GLY A 150 -19.96 -13.94 7.48
CA GLY A 150 -21.24 -14.47 7.99
C GLY A 150 -22.18 -14.98 6.89
N GLU A 151 -22.17 -14.35 5.72
CA GLU A 151 -22.91 -14.81 4.53
C GLU A 151 -22.32 -16.11 3.95
N ARG A 152 -20.99 -16.24 3.88
CA ARG A 152 -20.31 -17.45 3.36
C ARG A 152 -20.43 -18.70 4.23
N THR A 153 -20.89 -18.58 5.48
CA THR A 153 -21.04 -19.73 6.40
C THR A 153 -22.49 -20.27 6.41
N ARG A 154 -23.41 -19.63 5.68
CA ARG A 154 -24.84 -19.97 5.63
C ARG A 154 -25.29 -20.61 4.31
N THR A 155 -24.35 -20.98 3.45
CA THR A 155 -24.53 -21.69 2.17
C THR A 155 -23.70 -22.96 2.22
#